data_AF-S8DM67-F1
#
_entry.id   AF-S8DM67-F1
#
_cell.length_a   1.000
_cell.length_b   1.000
_cell.length_c   1.000
_cell.angle_alpha   90.00
_cell.angle_beta   90.00
_cell.angle_gamma   90.00
#
_symmetry.space_group_name_H-M   'P 1'
#
loop_
_entity.id
_entity.type
_entity.pdbx_description
1 polymer ?
#
loop_
_entity_poly.entity_id
_entity_poly.type
_entity_poly.pdbx_seq_one_letter_code
_entity_poly.pdbx_strand_id
1 'polypeptide(L)'
;MAVLSLPLTFQNSFWSQDYRTGLEVLYTQLEKGVLENEEVVAFIRARAAAESALAHSLTAAGPAGKAFARDDGATLHVAFRGLKEESIAQGKAHEAIAAELRDSVATPFEKWAHGYRERLWNNRHNMLDGFTHSYEAAQLE
;
A
#
# COMPACT_ATOMS: atom_id res chain seq x y z
N MET A 1 -7.51 23.40 42.97
CA MET A 1 -7.65 21.92 42.90
C MET A 1 -6.80 21.43 41.75
N ALA A 2 -5.83 20.56 42.00
CA ALA A 2 -5.11 19.91 40.90
C ALA A 2 -6.11 18.99 40.20
N VAL A 3 -6.39 19.25 38.93
CA VAL A 3 -7.13 18.31 38.10
C VAL A 3 -6.23 17.09 37.95
N LEU A 4 -6.60 15.99 38.62
CA LEU A 4 -6.01 14.68 38.37
C LEU A 4 -6.41 14.28 36.95
N SER A 5 -5.59 14.64 35.96
CA SER A 5 -5.75 14.18 34.60
C SER A 5 -5.05 12.82 34.48
N LEU A 6 -5.82 11.80 34.10
CA LEU A 6 -5.26 10.51 33.72
C LEU A 6 -4.41 10.69 32.46
N PRO A 7 -3.36 9.87 32.27
CA PRO A 7 -2.58 9.88 31.04
C PRO A 7 -3.47 9.64 29.81
N LEU A 8 -3.25 10.43 28.75
CA LEU A 8 -3.94 10.30 27.47
C LEU A 8 -3.58 8.95 26.82
N THR A 9 -4.49 8.00 26.96
CA THR A 9 -4.36 6.61 26.52
C THR A 9 -5.71 6.15 26.01
N PHE A 10 -5.74 5.21 25.06
CA PHE A 10 -7.02 4.68 24.56
C PHE A 10 -7.91 4.14 25.69
N GLN A 11 -7.31 3.54 26.71
CA GLN A 11 -8.02 3.00 27.86
C GLN A 11 -8.74 4.06 28.71
N ASN A 12 -8.27 5.31 28.73
CA ASN A 12 -8.80 6.34 29.64
C ASN A 12 -9.46 7.52 28.93
N SER A 13 -9.27 7.67 27.61
CA SER A 13 -9.66 8.88 26.89
C SER A 13 -10.98 8.80 26.12
N PHE A 14 -11.59 7.62 26.02
CA PHE A 14 -12.80 7.39 25.20
C PHE A 14 -13.98 6.84 26.00
N TRP A 15 -14.00 7.07 27.31
CA TRP A 15 -15.20 6.84 28.11
C TRP A 15 -16.21 7.96 27.86
N SER A 16 -17.47 7.58 27.67
CA SER A 16 -18.61 8.48 27.44
C SER A 16 -19.77 8.00 28.30
N GLN A 17 -20.70 8.90 28.68
CA GLN A 17 -21.80 8.54 29.59
C GLN A 17 -22.72 7.47 28.99
N ASP A 18 -22.94 7.55 27.69
CA ASP A 18 -23.69 6.60 26.88
C ASP A 18 -22.86 5.36 26.49
N TYR A 19 -21.56 5.33 26.80
CA TYR A 19 -20.55 4.33 26.40
C TYR A 19 -20.38 4.11 24.88
N ARG A 20 -21.36 4.53 24.06
CA ARG A 20 -21.39 4.40 22.61
C ARG A 20 -20.52 5.43 21.92
N THR A 21 -20.72 6.72 22.21
CA THR A 21 -20.05 7.82 21.50
C THR A 21 -18.53 7.66 21.45
N GLY A 22 -17.92 7.29 22.59
CA GLY A 22 -16.47 7.09 22.65
C GLY A 22 -15.96 5.92 21.80
N LEU A 23 -16.71 4.81 21.76
CA LEU A 23 -16.39 3.67 20.90
C LEU A 23 -16.57 4.02 19.41
N GLU A 24 -17.61 4.80 19.07
CA GLU A 24 -17.85 5.25 17.69
C GLU A 24 -16.70 6.11 17.16
N VAL A 25 -16.12 6.99 18.00
CA VAL A 25 -14.92 7.76 17.63
C VAL A 25 -13.74 6.83 17.32
N LEU A 26 -13.51 5.81 18.15
CA LEU A 26 -12.43 4.83 17.92
C LEU A 26 -12.66 4.05 16.62
N TYR A 27 -13.87 3.52 16.40
CA TYR A 27 -14.17 2.75 15.19
C TYR A 27 -14.11 3.62 13.93
N THR A 28 -14.57 4.87 13.98
CA THR A 28 -14.43 5.81 12.86
C THR A 28 -12.96 5.98 12.47
N GLN A 29 -12.07 6.10 13.46
CA GLN A 29 -10.62 6.22 13.20
C GLN A 29 -10.02 4.91 12.66
N LEU A 30 -10.46 3.75 13.15
CA LEU A 30 -10.01 2.46 12.64
C LEU A 30 -10.48 2.19 11.21
N GLU A 31 -11.71 2.59 10.87
CA GLU A 31 -12.31 2.51 9.53
C GLU A 31 -11.60 3.44 8.57
N LYS A 32 -11.23 4.65 9.01
CA LYS A 32 -10.35 5.52 8.22
C LYS A 32 -9.03 4.82 7.87
N GLY A 33 -8.44 4.08 8.81
CA GLY A 33 -7.24 3.29 8.57
C GLY A 33 -7.42 2.19 7.50
N VAL A 34 -8.64 1.69 7.29
CA VAL A 34 -8.93 0.76 6.17
C VAL A 34 -8.77 1.46 4.83
N LEU A 35 -9.30 2.69 4.69
CA LEU A 35 -9.15 3.49 3.47
C LEU A 35 -7.69 3.87 3.22
N GLU A 36 -6.97 4.25 4.28
CA GLU A 36 -5.53 4.55 4.19
C GLU A 36 -4.73 3.33 3.68
N ASN A 37 -5.08 2.11 4.09
CA ASN A 37 -4.44 0.90 3.57
C ASN A 37 -4.69 0.72 2.06
N GLU A 38 -5.90 1.01 1.57
CA GLU A 38 -6.24 0.93 0.15
C GLU A 38 -5.42 1.94 -0.67
N GLU A 39 -5.25 3.17 -0.16
CA GLU A 39 -4.41 4.19 -0.80
C GLU A 39 -2.94 3.75 -0.87
N VAL A 40 -2.41 3.13 0.19
CA VAL A 40 -1.04 2.60 0.21
C VAL A 40 -0.86 1.50 -0.84
N VAL A 41 -1.81 0.54 -0.95
CA VAL A 41 -1.76 -0.49 -1.99
C VAL A 41 -1.80 0.14 -3.37
N ALA A 42 -2.72 1.09 -3.60
CA ALA A 42 -2.86 1.77 -4.89
C ALA A 42 -1.57 2.49 -5.29
N PHE A 43 -0.93 3.20 -4.35
CA PHE A 43 0.34 3.89 -4.57
C PHE A 43 1.46 2.91 -4.96
N ILE A 44 1.62 1.80 -4.23
CA ILE A 44 2.68 0.81 -4.53
C ILE A 44 2.44 0.15 -5.89
N ARG A 45 1.18 -0.18 -6.22
CA ARG A 45 0.81 -0.75 -7.52
C ARG A 45 1.06 0.24 -8.66
N ALA A 46 0.75 1.52 -8.48
CA ALA A 46 1.04 2.56 -9.47
C ALA A 46 2.56 2.69 -9.69
N ARG A 47 3.36 2.66 -8.63
CA ARG A 47 4.82 2.64 -8.74
C ARG A 47 5.32 1.41 -9.49
N ALA A 48 4.84 0.21 -9.15
CA ALA A 48 5.22 -1.01 -9.85
C ALA A 48 4.88 -0.97 -11.35
N ALA A 49 3.74 -0.38 -11.72
CA ALA A 49 3.35 -0.19 -13.12
C ALA A 49 4.28 0.79 -13.85
N ALA A 50 4.68 1.89 -13.20
CA ALA A 50 5.63 2.84 -13.75
C ALA A 50 7.02 2.22 -13.97
N GLU A 51 7.52 1.44 -13.02
CA GLU A 51 8.79 0.71 -13.14
C GLU A 51 8.76 -0.29 -14.31
N SER A 52 7.66 -1.03 -14.47
CA SER A 52 7.52 -1.94 -15.61
C SER A 52 7.43 -1.19 -16.95
N ALA A 53 6.72 -0.05 -17.01
CA ALA A 53 6.68 0.77 -18.23
C ALA A 53 8.07 1.31 -18.62
N LEU A 54 8.88 1.70 -17.64
CA LEU A 54 10.26 2.11 -17.86
C LEU A 54 11.11 0.92 -18.34
N ALA A 55 10.96 -0.25 -17.73
CA ALA A 55 11.63 -1.48 -18.16
C ALA A 55 11.31 -1.83 -19.62
N HIS A 56 10.04 -1.79 -20.02
CA HIS A 56 9.61 -2.01 -21.39
C HIS A 56 10.24 -0.98 -22.35
N SER A 57 10.31 0.29 -21.95
CA SER A 57 10.89 1.35 -22.77
C SER A 57 12.40 1.16 -22.99
N LEU A 58 13.12 0.72 -21.95
CA LEU A 58 14.57 0.51 -22.00
C LEU A 58 14.99 -0.78 -22.71
N THR A 59 14.14 -1.81 -22.65
CA THR A 59 14.36 -3.10 -23.33
C THR A 59 13.84 -3.13 -24.76
N ALA A 60 12.96 -2.20 -25.14
CA ALA A 60 12.51 -2.05 -26.51
C ALA A 60 13.73 -1.82 -27.42
N ALA A 61 13.95 -2.76 -28.34
CA ALA A 61 15.04 -2.64 -29.31
C ALA A 61 14.80 -1.38 -30.14
N GLY A 62 15.64 -0.35 -29.93
CA GLY A 62 15.66 0.83 -30.78
C GLY A 62 15.85 0.43 -32.26
N PRO A 63 15.46 1.30 -33.21
CA PRO A 63 15.41 0.94 -34.63
C PRO A 63 16.70 0.30 -35.11
N ALA A 64 16.56 -0.76 -35.92
CA ALA A 64 17.68 -1.46 -36.55
C ALA A 64 18.45 -0.49 -37.44
N GLY A 65 19.48 0.14 -36.89
CA GLY A 65 20.27 1.16 -37.56
C GLY A 65 21.11 0.54 -38.68
N LYS A 66 20.75 0.83 -39.93
CA LYS A 66 21.53 0.46 -41.12
C LYS A 66 22.94 1.10 -41.12
N ALA A 67 23.12 2.20 -40.39
CA ALA A 67 24.34 3.01 -40.39
C ALA A 67 25.58 2.29 -39.86
N PHE A 68 25.42 1.32 -38.96
CA PHE A 68 26.54 0.57 -38.39
C PHE A 68 26.68 -0.86 -38.95
N ALA A 69 25.83 -1.26 -39.90
CA ALA A 69 25.76 -2.64 -40.39
C ALA A 69 26.93 -3.05 -41.31
N ARG A 70 27.83 -2.11 -41.66
CA ARG A 70 28.93 -2.33 -42.61
C ARG A 70 30.32 -2.13 -42.01
N ASP A 71 30.42 -1.65 -40.78
CA ASP A 71 31.67 -1.31 -40.08
C ASP A 71 31.84 -2.16 -38.81
N ASP A 72 32.11 -3.47 -38.99
CA ASP A 72 32.32 -4.43 -37.89
C ASP A 72 33.59 -4.14 -37.04
N GLY A 73 34.46 -3.22 -37.47
CA GLY A 73 35.72 -2.87 -36.81
C GLY A 73 35.78 -1.48 -36.16
N ALA A 74 34.73 -0.66 -36.27
CA ALA A 74 34.75 0.70 -35.72
C ALA A 74 34.56 0.68 -34.19
N THR A 75 35.48 1.29 -33.45
CA THR A 75 35.39 1.44 -31.98
C THR A 75 34.09 2.11 -31.55
N LEU A 76 33.57 3.04 -32.35
CA LEU A 76 32.27 3.67 -32.15
C LEU A 76 31.10 2.67 -32.24
N HIS A 77 31.16 1.70 -33.16
CA HIS A 77 30.13 0.67 -33.30
C HIS A 77 30.07 -0.22 -32.05
N VAL A 78 31.24 -0.65 -31.55
CA VAL A 78 31.35 -1.44 -30.32
C VAL A 78 30.83 -0.66 -29.11
N ALA A 79 31.20 0.62 -28.97
CA ALA A 79 30.70 1.49 -27.90
C ALA A 79 29.16 1.63 -27.96
N PHE A 80 28.59 1.85 -29.15
CA PHE A 80 27.15 1.95 -29.32
C PHE A 80 26.42 0.65 -29.01
N ARG A 81 27.01 -0.52 -29.34
CA ARG A 81 26.50 -1.83 -28.95
C ARG A 81 26.47 -1.97 -27.42
N GLY A 82 27.56 -1.60 -26.75
CA GLY A 82 27.62 -1.59 -25.29
C GLY A 82 26.54 -0.71 -24.65
N LEU A 83 26.27 0.48 -25.20
CA LEU A 83 25.17 1.34 -24.73
C LEU A 83 23.79 0.68 -24.85
N LYS A 84 23.56 -0.09 -25.93
CA LYS A 84 22.30 -0.84 -26.09
C LYS A 84 22.19 -1.98 -25.08
N GLU A 85 23.28 -2.72 -24.88
CA GLU A 85 23.34 -3.81 -23.90
C GLU A 85 23.10 -3.27 -22.49
N GLU A 86 23.68 -2.12 -22.14
CA GLU A 86 23.46 -1.44 -20.87
C GLU A 86 22.00 -0.98 -20.69
N SER A 87 21.39 -0.39 -21.72
CA SER A 87 19.96 -0.04 -21.70
C SER A 87 19.08 -1.26 -21.40
N ILE A 88 19.38 -2.39 -22.04
CA ILE A 88 18.66 -3.65 -21.79
C ILE A 88 18.91 -4.14 -20.35
N ALA A 89 20.14 -4.05 -19.85
CA ALA A 89 20.47 -4.43 -18.48
C ALA A 89 19.71 -3.58 -17.44
N GLN A 90 19.65 -2.27 -17.63
CA GLN A 90 18.86 -1.36 -16.82
C GLN A 90 17.36 -1.69 -16.88
N GLY A 91 16.84 -1.95 -18.08
CA GLY A 91 15.45 -2.37 -18.24
C GLY A 91 15.10 -3.64 -17.46
N LYS A 92 15.99 -4.65 -17.47
CA LYS A 92 15.82 -5.86 -16.65
C LYS A 92 15.84 -5.57 -15.15
N ALA A 93 16.67 -4.64 -14.69
CA ALA A 93 16.71 -4.22 -13.29
C ALA A 93 15.40 -3.54 -12.85
N HIS A 94 14.85 -2.65 -13.69
CA HIS A 94 13.55 -2.02 -13.43
C HIS A 94 12.40 -3.05 -13.39
N GLU A 95 12.40 -4.04 -14.28
CA GLU A 95 11.39 -5.10 -14.25
C GLU A 95 11.48 -5.95 -12.98
N ALA A 96 12.69 -6.22 -12.48
CA ALA A 96 12.89 -6.91 -11.21
C ALA A 96 12.32 -6.12 -10.02
N ILE A 97 12.55 -4.80 -9.98
CA ILE A 97 11.96 -3.92 -8.96
C ILE A 97 10.43 -3.91 -9.07
N ALA A 98 9.88 -3.84 -10.28
CA ALA A 98 8.43 -3.88 -10.52
C ALA A 98 7.80 -5.18 -9.99
N ALA A 99 8.45 -6.33 -10.23
CA ALA A 99 8.02 -7.62 -9.72
C ALA A 99 8.10 -7.68 -8.18
N GLU A 100 9.21 -7.22 -7.59
CA GLU A 100 9.38 -7.20 -6.13
C GLU A 100 8.33 -6.33 -5.43
N LEU A 101 8.07 -5.11 -5.93
CA LEU A 101 7.04 -4.23 -5.40
C LEU A 101 5.64 -4.88 -5.46
N ARG A 102 5.36 -5.65 -6.51
CA ARG A 102 4.07 -6.31 -6.69
C ARG A 102 3.91 -7.52 -5.79
N ASP A 103 4.91 -8.39 -5.78
CA ASP A 103 4.79 -9.74 -5.23
C ASP A 103 5.22 -9.78 -3.76
N SER A 104 6.25 -9.02 -3.38
CA SER A 104 6.79 -8.98 -2.02
C SER A 104 6.17 -7.89 -1.14
N VAL A 105 5.54 -6.86 -1.74
CA VAL A 105 4.98 -5.72 -1.00
C VAL A 105 3.47 -5.57 -1.20
N ALA A 106 3.01 -5.23 -2.40
CA ALA A 106 1.61 -4.87 -2.64
C ALA A 106 0.66 -6.04 -2.34
N THR A 107 0.94 -7.23 -2.90
CA THR A 107 0.10 -8.41 -2.74
C THR A 107 -0.04 -8.88 -1.28
N PRO A 108 1.05 -9.07 -0.50
CA PRO A 108 0.92 -9.47 0.89
C PRO A 108 0.27 -8.38 1.76
N PHE A 109 0.55 -7.10 1.52
CA PHE A 109 -0.06 -6.00 2.27
C PHE A 109 -1.56 -5.90 2.00
N GLU A 110 -1.99 -6.01 0.74
CA GLU A 110 -3.41 -6.03 0.36
C GLU A 110 -4.16 -7.21 1.00
N LYS A 111 -3.56 -8.40 0.99
CA LYS A 111 -4.12 -9.58 1.66
C LYS A 111 -4.32 -9.33 3.15
N TRP A 112 -3.33 -8.74 3.81
CA TRP A 112 -3.43 -8.37 5.23
C TRP A 112 -4.51 -7.31 5.46
N ALA A 113 -4.56 -6.27 4.62
CA ALA A 113 -5.51 -5.17 4.72
C ALA A 113 -6.96 -5.65 4.58
N HIS A 114 -7.23 -6.58 3.65
CA HIS A 114 -8.53 -7.24 3.50
C HIS A 114 -8.93 -7.97 4.78
N GLY A 115 -8.04 -8.82 5.31
CA GLY A 115 -8.30 -9.55 6.54
C GLY A 115 -8.47 -8.62 7.75
N TYR A 116 -7.75 -7.49 7.80
CA TYR A 116 -7.92 -6.48 8.83
C TYR A 116 -9.31 -5.83 8.77
N ARG A 117 -9.76 -5.44 7.57
CA ARG A 117 -11.11 -4.88 7.35
C ARG A 117 -12.20 -5.82 7.85
N GLU A 118 -12.13 -7.11 7.53
CA GLU A 118 -13.10 -8.11 7.99
C GLU A 118 -13.11 -8.25 9.52
N ARG A 119 -11.92 -8.34 10.14
CA ARG A 119 -11.80 -8.40 11.61
C ARG A 119 -12.39 -7.15 12.27
N LEU A 120 -12.14 -5.98 11.70
CA LEU A 120 -12.64 -4.72 12.21
C LEU A 120 -14.16 -4.67 12.16
N TRP A 121 -14.77 -5.04 11.03
CA TRP A 121 -16.23 -5.06 10.88
C TRP A 121 -16.90 -6.03 11.84
N ASN A 122 -16.38 -7.26 11.94
CA ASN A 122 -16.91 -8.25 12.88
C ASN A 122 -16.77 -7.76 14.34
N ASN A 123 -15.65 -7.15 14.68
CA ASN A 123 -15.42 -6.61 16.01
C ASN A 123 -16.34 -5.43 16.33
N ARG A 124 -16.51 -4.49 15.38
CA ARG A 124 -17.44 -3.36 15.50
C ARG A 124 -18.87 -3.83 15.72
N HIS A 125 -19.32 -4.78 14.92
CA HIS A 125 -20.66 -5.35 15.05
C HIS A 125 -20.88 -5.96 16.44
N ASN A 126 -19.96 -6.80 16.91
CA ASN A 126 -20.07 -7.41 18.23
C ASN A 126 -20.07 -6.38 19.37
N MET A 127 -19.25 -5.32 19.26
CA MET A 127 -19.13 -4.31 20.31
C MET A 127 -20.29 -3.32 20.30
N LEU A 128 -20.54 -2.61 19.20
CA LEU A 128 -21.56 -1.54 19.13
C LEU A 128 -22.99 -2.09 18.98
N ASP A 129 -23.18 -3.08 18.13
CA ASP A 129 -24.51 -3.60 17.79
C ASP A 129 -24.90 -4.79 18.69
N GLY A 130 -23.91 -5.45 19.30
CA GLY A 130 -24.11 -6.53 20.27
C GLY A 130 -24.11 -6.01 21.71
N PHE A 131 -22.92 -5.84 22.28
CA PHE A 131 -22.77 -5.57 23.70
C PHE A 131 -23.33 -4.21 24.12
N THR A 132 -22.96 -3.12 23.45
CA THR A 132 -23.43 -1.77 23.79
C THR A 132 -24.95 -1.67 23.64
N HIS A 133 -25.52 -2.15 22.54
CA HIS A 133 -26.97 -2.18 22.35
C HIS A 133 -27.71 -2.99 23.43
N SER A 134 -27.19 -4.17 23.81
CA SER A 134 -27.79 -4.97 24.88
C SER A 134 -27.77 -4.27 26.24
N TYR A 135 -26.70 -3.52 26.52
CA TYR A 135 -26.57 -2.74 27.74
C TYR A 135 -27.56 -1.57 27.76
N GLU A 136 -27.67 -0.83 26.65
CA GLU A 136 -28.63 0.27 26.50
C GLU A 136 -30.07 -0.21 26.68
N ALA A 137 -30.44 -1.35 26.08
CA ALA A 137 -31.76 -1.94 26.25
C ALA A 137 -32.06 -2.27 27.72
N ALA A 138 -31.10 -2.84 28.45
CA ALA A 138 -31.25 -3.18 29.86
C ALA A 138 -31.30 -1.96 30.81
N GLN A 139 -30.83 -0.78 30.38
CA GLN A 139 -30.93 0.46 31.16
C GLN A 139 -32.31 1.13 31.02
N LEU A 140 -33.10 0.74 30.03
CA LEU A 140 -34.44 1.29 29.77
C LEU A 140 -35.57 0.51 30.47
N GLU A 141 -35.28 -0.68 30.99
CA GLU A 141 -36.16 -1.50 31.84
C GLU A 141 -36.08 -1.10 33.32
#